data_AF-A0A523TLW9-F1
#
_entry.id   AF-A0A523TLW9-F1
#
_cell.length_a   1.000
_cell.length_b   1.000
_cell.length_c   1.000
_cell.angle_alpha   90.00
_cell.angle_beta   90.00
_cell.angle_gamma   90.00
#
_symmetry.space_group_name_H-M   'P 1'
#
loop_
_entity.id
_entity.type
_entity.pdbx_description
1 polymer ?
#
loop_
_entity_poly.entity_id
_entity_poly.type
_entity_poly.pdbx_seq_one_letter_code
_entity_poly.pdbx_strand_id
1 'polypeptide(L)'
;MSEESPLKKFLGTGNYLARLTFAPNRKNYSSAMKVKIEIFEGRNETGEFDCESISEVAVKILDFYQEKTGMELEVRRLARWFMEYLEDVGITPPEMNTLIRDMESTPQELEAREGTE
;
A
#
# COMPACT_ATOMS: atom_id res chain seq x y z
N MET A 1 -3.37 12.00 -17.57
CA MET A 1 -2.04 12.23 -16.98
C MET A 1 -2.25 12.22 -15.48
N SER A 2 -1.66 11.26 -14.78
CA SER A 2 -1.88 10.98 -13.35
C SER A 2 -1.11 12.01 -12.53
N GLU A 3 -1.75 13.13 -12.24
CA GLU A 3 -1.21 14.10 -11.30
C GLU A 3 -1.36 13.57 -9.85
N GLU A 4 -0.26 13.63 -9.10
CA GLU A 4 -0.20 13.67 -7.62
C GLU A 4 -0.17 12.36 -6.79
N SER A 5 0.60 11.35 -7.20
CA SER A 5 1.08 10.35 -6.22
C SER A 5 2.38 10.84 -5.55
N PRO A 6 2.39 11.13 -4.23
CA PRO A 6 3.56 11.67 -3.54
C PRO A 6 4.69 10.63 -3.44
N LEU A 7 5.93 11.10 -3.49
CA LEU A 7 7.08 10.27 -3.13
C LEU A 7 7.27 10.33 -1.60
N LYS A 8 7.17 9.19 -0.93
CA LYS A 8 7.30 9.09 0.52
C LYS A 8 8.52 8.26 0.89
N LYS A 9 9.21 8.64 1.97
CA LYS A 9 10.33 7.85 2.50
C LYS A 9 9.85 6.46 2.85
N PHE A 10 10.51 5.43 2.32
CA PHE A 10 10.03 4.05 2.43
C PHE A 10 10.35 3.48 3.81
N LEU A 11 9.32 3.25 4.63
CA LEU A 11 9.36 2.49 5.90
C LEU A 11 10.53 2.84 6.85
N GLY A 12 10.92 4.12 6.90
CA GLY A 12 12.02 4.59 7.76
C GLY A 12 13.43 4.25 7.26
N THR A 13 13.56 3.63 6.07
CA THR A 13 14.85 3.43 5.41
C THR A 13 15.45 4.76 4.95
N GLY A 14 16.77 4.94 5.07
CA GLY A 14 17.43 6.21 4.75
C GLY A 14 17.45 6.57 3.27
N ASN A 15 17.53 5.56 2.39
CA ASN A 15 17.88 5.74 0.99
C ASN A 15 16.74 5.44 0.02
N TYR A 16 15.67 4.76 0.47
CA TYR A 16 14.57 4.37 -0.40
C TYR A 16 13.37 5.31 -0.28
N LEU A 17 12.78 5.62 -1.42
CA LEU A 17 11.52 6.33 -1.58
C LEU A 17 10.52 5.41 -2.28
N ALA A 18 9.25 5.54 -1.97
CA ALA A 18 8.19 4.80 -2.65
C ALA A 18 7.11 5.74 -3.17
N ARG A 19 6.58 5.40 -4.34
CA ARG A 19 5.39 6.00 -4.91
C ARG A 19 4.35 4.90 -5.14
N LEU A 20 3.14 5.14 -4.66
CA LEU A 20 1.97 4.31 -4.92
C LEU A 20 1.03 5.05 -5.87
N THR A 21 0.69 4.40 -6.98
CA THR A 21 -0.25 4.90 -7.97
C THR A 21 -1.49 4.01 -7.99
N PHE A 22 -2.66 4.60 -7.76
CA PHE A 22 -3.92 3.86 -7.65
C PHE A 22 -4.68 3.92 -8.98
N ALA A 23 -5.12 2.77 -9.48
CA ALA A 23 -5.82 2.63 -10.76
C ALA A 23 -7.13 1.80 -10.60
N PRO A 24 -8.27 2.32 -11.10
CA PRO A 24 -8.50 3.70 -11.52
C PRO A 24 -8.29 4.66 -10.34
N ASN A 25 -7.92 5.92 -10.62
CA ASN A 25 -7.72 6.94 -9.59
C ASN A 25 -9.05 7.20 -8.87
N ARG A 26 -9.25 6.54 -7.73
CA ARG A 26 -10.45 6.62 -6.89
C ARG A 26 -10.06 7.31 -5.60
N LYS A 27 -10.89 8.26 -5.17
CA LYS A 27 -10.79 8.89 -3.85
C LYS A 27 -11.42 8.05 -2.73
N ASN A 28 -11.98 6.89 -3.10
CA ASN A 28 -12.61 5.96 -2.17
C ASN A 28 -11.87 4.62 -2.17
N TYR A 29 -11.68 4.03 -0.99
CA TYR A 29 -11.10 2.70 -0.81
C TYR A 29 -11.94 1.62 -1.46
N SER A 30 -11.24 0.61 -1.97
CA SER A 30 -11.83 -0.63 -2.47
C SER A 30 -10.79 -1.73 -2.28
N SER A 31 -11.24 -2.88 -1.77
CA SER A 31 -10.49 -4.14 -1.68
C SER A 31 -9.80 -4.50 -3.01
N ALA A 32 -10.54 -4.35 -4.12
CA ALA A 32 -10.12 -4.61 -5.50
C ALA A 32 -9.39 -3.42 -6.17
N MET A 33 -8.91 -2.45 -5.39
CA MET A 33 -8.16 -1.32 -5.93
C MET A 33 -6.80 -1.79 -6.43
N LYS A 34 -6.53 -1.57 -7.73
CA LYS A 34 -5.23 -1.87 -8.30
C LYS A 34 -4.24 -0.78 -7.93
N VAL A 35 -3.04 -1.18 -7.54
CA VAL A 35 -2.00 -0.28 -7.06
C VAL A 35 -0.69 -0.62 -7.73
N LYS A 36 -0.05 0.36 -8.35
CA LYS A 36 1.33 0.26 -8.82
C LYS A 36 2.27 0.83 -7.77
N ILE A 37 3.26 0.05 -7.37
CA ILE A 37 4.29 0.43 -6.40
C ILE A 37 5.59 0.67 -7.17
N GLU A 38 6.15 1.86 -7.06
CA GLU A 38 7.46 2.22 -7.62
C GLU A 38 8.40 2.51 -6.45
N ILE A 39 9.56 1.83 -6.39
CA ILE A 39 10.58 2.02 -5.35
C ILE A 39 11.84 2.62 -5.96
N PHE A 40 12.32 3.71 -5.37
CA PHE A 40 13.48 4.46 -5.82
C PHE A 40 14.58 4.44 -4.77
N GLU A 41 15.84 4.29 -5.19
CA GLU A 41 17.01 4.62 -4.37
C GLU A 41 17.58 5.96 -4.85
N GLY A 42 17.30 7.02 -4.09
CA GLY A 42 17.58 8.39 -4.52
C GLY A 42 16.77 8.79 -5.76
N ARG A 43 17.41 8.80 -6.95
CA ARG A 43 16.75 9.11 -8.24
C ARG A 43 16.60 7.90 -9.17
N ASN A 44 17.17 6.75 -8.79
CA ASN A 44 17.13 5.56 -9.62
C ASN A 44 15.93 4.70 -9.21
N GLU A 45 15.13 4.29 -10.18
CA GLU A 45 14.11 3.27 -9.96
C GLU A 45 14.78 1.91 -9.76
N THR A 46 14.38 1.21 -8.71
CA THR A 46 15.00 -0.05 -8.26
C THR A 46 14.00 -1.19 -8.16
N GLY A 47 12.70 -0.91 -8.22
CA GLY A 47 11.64 -1.90 -8.19
C GLY A 47 10.31 -1.33 -8.64
N GLU A 48 9.54 -2.15 -9.35
CA GLU A 48 8.20 -1.85 -9.81
C GLU A 48 7.32 -3.08 -9.56
N PHE A 49 6.14 -2.87 -8.98
CA PHE A 49 5.18 -3.93 -8.69
C PHE A 49 3.77 -3.48 -9.06
N ASP A 50 3.09 -4.25 -9.90
CA ASP A 50 1.66 -4.11 -10.11
C ASP A 50 0.93 -5.03 -9.12
N CYS A 51 0.03 -4.46 -8.33
CA CYS A 51 -0.78 -5.17 -7.35
C CYS A 51 -2.26 -5.07 -7.74
N GLU A 52 -2.98 -6.18 -7.63
CA GLU A 52 -4.41 -6.23 -7.93
C GLU A 52 -5.29 -5.92 -6.72
N SER A 53 -4.69 -5.85 -5.54
CA SER A 53 -5.37 -5.51 -4.28
C SER A 53 -4.42 -4.82 -3.30
N ILE A 54 -5.01 -4.19 -2.29
CA ILE A 54 -4.26 -3.57 -1.19
C ILE A 54 -3.56 -4.63 -0.33
N SER A 55 -4.15 -5.81 -0.15
CA SER A 55 -3.52 -6.91 0.57
C SER A 55 -2.23 -7.36 -0.12
N GLU A 56 -2.23 -7.39 -1.45
CA GLU A 56 -1.02 -7.69 -2.22
C GLU A 56 0.05 -6.60 -2.07
N VAL A 57 -0.34 -5.32 -1.98
CA VAL A 57 0.59 -4.22 -1.70
C VAL A 57 1.34 -4.45 -0.39
N ALA A 58 0.63 -4.85 0.66
CA ALA A 58 1.24 -5.13 1.95
C ALA A 58 2.29 -6.24 1.86
N VAL A 59 1.96 -7.35 1.17
CA VAL A 59 2.89 -8.47 0.97
C VAL A 59 4.13 -8.03 0.18
N LYS A 60 3.95 -7.34 -0.96
CA LYS A 60 5.08 -6.87 -1.78
C LYS A 60 6.00 -5.92 -1.04
N ILE A 61 5.44 -5.01 -0.25
CA ILE A 61 6.23 -4.07 0.55
C ILE A 61 7.00 -4.81 1.67
N LEU A 62 6.38 -5.78 2.34
CA LEU A 62 7.04 -6.61 3.35
C LEU A 62 8.20 -7.40 2.75
N ASP A 63 7.95 -8.11 1.64
CA ASP A 63 8.94 -8.92 0.94
C ASP A 63 10.12 -8.06 0.50
N PHE A 64 9.85 -6.90 -0.12
CA PHE A 64 10.89 -5.99 -0.57
C PHE A 64 11.70 -5.44 0.61
N TYR A 65 11.05 -5.01 1.69
CA TYR A 65 11.74 -4.51 2.87
C TYR A 65 12.64 -5.59 3.48
N GLN A 66 12.12 -6.80 3.66
CA GLN A 66 12.88 -7.92 4.20
C GLN A 66 14.05 -8.30 3.29
N GLU A 67 13.87 -8.31 1.97
CA GLU A 67 14.95 -8.56 1.00
C GLU A 67 16.06 -7.51 1.10
N LYS A 68 15.71 -6.23 1.19
CA LYS A 68 16.71 -5.14 1.19
C LYS A 68 17.40 -4.93 2.52
N THR A 69 16.70 -5.10 3.63
CA THR A 69 17.25 -4.81 4.96
C THR A 69 17.62 -6.05 5.76
N GLY A 70 17.16 -7.24 5.36
CA GLY A 70 17.31 -8.48 6.13
C GLY A 70 16.56 -8.46 7.47
N MET A 71 15.65 -7.51 7.67
CA MET A 71 14.90 -7.34 8.91
C MET A 71 13.43 -7.63 8.68
N GLU A 72 12.78 -8.23 9.67
CA GLU A 72 11.33 -8.34 9.70
C GLU A 72 10.71 -6.98 9.98
N LEU A 73 9.69 -6.60 9.20
CA LEU A 73 8.94 -5.38 9.41
C LEU A 73 7.68 -5.67 10.22
N GLU A 74 7.51 -4.94 11.32
CA GLU A 74 6.27 -5.00 12.07
C GLU A 74 5.08 -4.52 11.22
N VAL A 75 4.05 -5.34 11.09
CA VAL A 75 2.82 -5.04 10.33
C VAL A 75 2.21 -3.69 10.74
N ARG A 76 2.30 -3.31 12.03
CA ARG A 76 1.83 -2.01 12.51
C ARG A 76 2.58 -0.82 11.91
N ARG A 77 3.89 -0.95 11.65
CA ARG A 77 4.70 0.10 11.02
C ARG A 77 4.33 0.26 9.55
N LEU A 78 4.11 -0.86 8.86
CA LEU A 78 3.58 -0.86 7.49
C LEU A 78 2.22 -0.19 7.42
N ALA A 79 1.29 -0.63 8.27
CA ALA A 79 -0.06 -0.08 8.32
C ALA A 79 -0.01 1.44 8.54
N ARG A 80 0.76 1.92 9.52
CA ARG A 80 0.93 3.36 9.74
C ARG A 80 1.47 4.07 8.50
N TRP A 81 2.56 3.60 7.91
CA TRP A 81 3.15 4.22 6.73
C TRP A 81 2.16 4.29 5.56
N PHE A 82 1.41 3.21 5.34
CA PHE A 82 0.41 3.12 4.29
C PHE A 82 -0.76 4.08 4.54
N MET A 83 -1.26 4.14 5.78
CA MET A 83 -2.29 5.08 6.21
C MET A 83 -1.88 6.54 5.99
N GLU A 84 -0.66 6.89 6.40
CA GLU A 84 -0.13 8.24 6.17
C GLU A 84 0.02 8.53 4.67
N TYR A 85 0.31 7.53 3.82
CA TYR A 85 0.36 7.73 2.37
C TYR A 85 -1.04 7.97 1.80
N LEU A 86 -2.04 7.19 2.22
CA LEU A 86 -3.43 7.32 1.79
C LEU A 86 -4.01 8.69 2.16
N GLU A 87 -3.70 9.19 3.36
CA GLU A 87 -4.07 10.54 3.78
C GLU A 87 -3.46 11.62 2.85
N ASP A 88 -2.18 11.48 2.49
CA ASP A 88 -1.50 12.42 1.59
C ASP A 88 -2.13 12.48 0.18
N VAL A 89 -2.68 11.36 -0.31
CA VAL A 89 -3.41 11.31 -1.61
C VAL A 89 -4.90 11.63 -1.48
N GLY A 90 -5.38 11.97 -0.28
CA GLY A 90 -6.75 12.38 -0.02
C GLY A 90 -7.77 11.24 0.07
N ILE A 91 -7.34 10.01 0.37
CA ILE A 91 -8.22 8.88 0.72
C ILE A 91 -8.60 9.01 2.21
N THR A 92 -9.88 8.85 2.53
CA THR A 92 -10.41 9.31 3.83
C THR A 92 -10.28 8.28 4.97
N PRO A 93 -10.11 8.72 6.23
CA PRO A 93 -9.96 7.84 7.39
C PRO A 93 -11.06 6.79 7.68
N PRO A 94 -12.38 6.99 7.40
CA PRO A 94 -13.37 5.92 7.59
C PRO A 94 -13.08 4.68 6.72
N GLU A 95 -12.43 4.88 5.58
CA GLU A 95 -12.07 3.84 4.64
C GLU A 95 -10.81 3.07 5.07
N MET A 96 -9.99 3.73 5.88
CA MET A 96 -8.73 3.24 6.42
C MET A 96 -8.93 2.20 7.53
N ASN A 97 -9.98 2.34 8.34
CA ASN A 97 -10.36 1.33 9.35
C ASN A 97 -10.87 0.04 8.71
N THR A 98 -11.60 0.15 7.58
CA THR A 98 -12.03 -1.02 6.80
C THR A 98 -10.81 -1.75 6.24
N LEU A 99 -9.83 -1.00 5.73
CA LEU A 99 -8.58 -1.52 5.19
C LEU A 99 -7.73 -2.26 6.24
N ILE A 100 -7.57 -1.70 7.44
CA ILE A 100 -6.89 -2.41 8.54
C ILE A 100 -7.61 -3.71 8.88
N ARG A 101 -8.94 -3.65 9.01
CA ARG A 101 -9.76 -4.82 9.32
C ARG A 101 -9.65 -5.88 8.23
N ASP A 102 -9.55 -5.49 6.97
CA ASP A 102 -9.37 -6.38 5.83
C ASP A 102 -7.97 -7.00 5.79
N MET A 103 -6.92 -6.25 6.15
CA MET A 103 -5.56 -6.78 6.32
C MET A 103 -5.46 -7.79 7.46
N GLU A 104 -6.33 -7.68 8.47
CA GLU A 104 -6.45 -8.63 9.58
C GLU A 104 -7.43 -9.79 9.29
N SER A 105 -8.20 -9.70 8.20
CA SER A 105 -9.22 -10.70 7.84
C SER A 105 -8.64 -11.75 6.91
N THR A 106 -9.11 -12.99 7.04
CA THR A 106 -8.80 -14.06 6.09
C THR A 106 -9.49 -13.81 4.74
N PRO A 107 -8.99 -14.38 3.63
CA PRO A 107 -9.64 -14.27 2.31
C PRO A 107 -11.13 -14.64 2.32
N GLN A 108 -11.51 -15.65 3.12
CA GLN A 108 -12.90 -16.09 3.27
C GLN A 108 -13.79 -15.05 3.97
N GLU A 109 -13.23 -14.29 4.92
CA GLU A 109 -13.95 -13.22 5.63
C GLU A 109 -14.15 -11.98 4.76
N LEU A 110 -13.29 -11.77 3.77
CA LEU A 110 -13.41 -10.71 2.77
C LEU A 110 -14.51 -11.04 1.76
N GLU A 111 -14.48 -12.24 1.17
CA GLU A 111 -15.50 -12.69 0.21
C GLU A 111 -16.92 -12.71 0.80
N ALA A 112 -17.05 -13.08 2.08
CA ALA A 112 -18.34 -13.10 2.78
C ALA A 112 -18.96 -11.70 2.96
N ARG A 113 -18.17 -10.62 2.93
CA ARG A 113 -18.68 -9.24 3.03
C ARG A 113 -19.10 -8.69 1.67
N GLU A 114 -18.36 -9.02 0.62
CA GLU A 114 -18.63 -8.56 -0.75
C GLU A 114 -19.85 -9.28 -1.37
N GLY A 115 -20.18 -10.49 -0.91
CA GLY A 115 -21.32 -11.27 -1.39
C GLY A 115 -22.70 -10.90 -0.80
N THR A 116 -22.83 -9.77 -0.09
CA THR A 116 -24.09 -9.37 0.58
C THR A 116 -24.72 -8.09 -0.01
N GLU A 117 -24.57 -7.87 -1.31
CA GLU A 117 -25.37 -6.89 -2.08
C GLU A 117 -26.48 -7.57 -2.91
#